data_AF-A0A1Z5TVA8-F1
#
_entry.id   AF-A0A1Z5TVA8-F1
#
_cell.length_a   1.000
_cell.length_b   1.000
_cell.length_c   1.000
_cell.angle_alpha   90.00
_cell.angle_beta   90.00
_cell.angle_gamma   90.00
#
_symmetry.space_group_name_H-M   'P 1'
#
loop_
_entity.id
_entity.type
_entity.pdbx_description
1 polymer ?
#
loop_
_entity_poly.entity_id
_entity_poly.type
_entity_poly.pdbx_seq_one_letter_code
_entity_poly.pdbx_strand_id
1 'polypeptide(L)'
;MANTNDLTRFSKKVVQYFWDPLPKNDDPAEIWCLGRRYDSRYLDARQAKVTSSSATSASPSAQSDSTELSQADSAVVTEANQKPEETAENGKCDPTETKPPTDLSRSDEEALGWPAEFLDDLEARVWLTYRNAFPPIPKSSDPVASSAMSFSTKLRNLGNQGGFTSDTGWGCMIRSGQSLLANSLAMLELGREWRKGQKVEEHRHLLALFADAPDAPFSIHKFVEHGAQACGKHPGEWFGPSATARSLQALTMKYNPANLRVYARPDDGDIYVDRLLELATQQSADDTFQPTLIVLGIRLGIDRITPVYHAALKAALEMPQSVGIAGGRPSSSHYFVGHQGDNFFYLDPHSTRPYLPAQPSDEDVESCHTRRVRRLELAQMDPSMLLGFLLRDREDFDAWRKAVGSSEGKAIVHVHEREPGYVMGSERPEAVDEVETWDEGTGDEEDDRNDAV
;
A
#
# COMPACT_ATOMS: atom_id res chain seq x y z
N MET A 1 -20.76 18.47 -30.73
CA MET A 1 -19.69 17.48 -31.01
C MET A 1 -19.06 17.03 -29.68
N ALA A 2 -19.78 16.29 -28.82
CA ALA A 2 -19.32 15.97 -27.46
C ALA A 2 -18.76 14.54 -27.30
N ASN A 3 -19.46 13.53 -27.83
CA ASN A 3 -19.20 12.11 -27.52
C ASN A 3 -17.82 11.57 -27.94
N THR A 4 -17.08 12.24 -28.83
CA THR A 4 -15.78 11.76 -29.33
C THR A 4 -14.66 11.87 -28.29
N ASN A 5 -14.73 12.82 -27.36
CA ASN A 5 -13.66 13.04 -26.38
C ASN A 5 -13.74 12.05 -25.20
N ASP A 6 -14.95 11.70 -24.75
CA ASP A 6 -15.08 10.69 -23.69
C ASP A 6 -14.87 9.27 -24.22
N LEU A 7 -15.31 8.95 -25.45
CA LEU A 7 -15.02 7.64 -26.04
C LEU A 7 -13.51 7.43 -26.26
N THR A 8 -12.75 8.47 -26.59
CA THR A 8 -11.28 8.40 -26.72
C THR A 8 -10.55 8.44 -25.37
N ARG A 9 -11.10 9.08 -24.33
CA ARG A 9 -10.63 8.90 -22.95
C ARG A 9 -10.86 7.48 -22.45
N PHE A 10 -12.03 6.91 -22.73
CA PHE A 10 -12.39 5.56 -22.30
C PHE A 10 -11.56 4.50 -23.05
N SER A 11 -11.38 4.64 -24.36
CA SER A 11 -10.51 3.74 -25.13
C SER A 11 -9.05 3.86 -24.72
N LYS A 12 -8.52 5.07 -24.44
CA LYS A 12 -7.17 5.22 -23.86
C LYS A 12 -7.05 4.53 -22.51
N LYS A 13 -8.02 4.70 -21.60
CA LYS A 13 -8.03 3.99 -20.32
C LYS A 13 -8.07 2.47 -20.47
N VAL A 14 -8.90 1.95 -21.38
CA VAL A 14 -8.98 0.49 -21.64
C VAL A 14 -7.68 -0.03 -22.26
N VAL A 15 -7.09 0.67 -23.24
CA VAL A 15 -5.79 0.30 -23.83
C VAL A 15 -4.67 0.35 -22.78
N GLN A 16 -4.65 1.37 -21.91
CA GLN A 16 -3.68 1.45 -20.80
C GLN A 16 -3.91 0.39 -19.72
N TYR A 17 -5.15 -0.07 -19.53
CA TYR A 17 -5.48 -1.18 -18.62
C TYR A 17 -5.02 -2.56 -19.17
N PHE A 18 -5.01 -2.72 -20.50
CA PHE A 18 -4.44 -3.91 -21.17
C PHE A 18 -2.93 -3.78 -21.47
N TRP A 19 -2.39 -2.56 -21.42
CA TRP A 19 -0.98 -2.26 -21.70
C TRP A 19 -0.48 -1.19 -20.72
N ASP A 20 -0.25 -1.63 -19.48
CA ASP A 20 0.51 -0.90 -18.46
C ASP A 20 1.99 -1.31 -18.60
N PRO A 21 2.83 -0.54 -19.34
CA PRO A 21 4.23 -0.86 -19.50
C PRO A 21 4.97 -0.63 -18.18
N LEU A 22 5.87 -1.56 -17.85
CA LEU A 22 6.63 -1.50 -16.62
C LEU A 22 7.45 -0.21 -16.54
N PRO A 23 7.36 0.54 -15.43
CA PRO A 23 8.09 1.81 -15.31
C PRO A 23 9.58 1.52 -15.30
N LYS A 24 10.33 2.34 -16.05
CA LYS A 24 11.78 2.40 -15.93
C LYS A 24 12.15 3.36 -14.81
N ASN A 25 13.32 3.14 -14.23
CA ASN A 25 13.96 4.12 -13.36
C ASN A 25 14.57 5.22 -14.24
N ASP A 26 13.78 6.26 -14.53
CA ASP A 26 14.12 7.39 -15.40
C ASP A 26 14.32 8.71 -14.64
N ASP A 27 14.06 8.73 -13.33
CA ASP A 27 14.14 9.89 -12.44
C ASP A 27 15.43 9.84 -11.58
N PRO A 28 16.30 10.87 -11.59
CA PRO A 28 17.50 10.91 -10.76
C PRO A 28 17.22 11.15 -9.26
N ALA A 29 15.97 11.41 -8.87
CA ALA A 29 15.56 11.54 -7.47
C ALA A 29 15.77 10.24 -6.67
N GLU A 30 15.94 10.40 -5.36
CA GLU A 30 16.10 9.27 -4.45
C GLU A 30 14.82 8.43 -4.36
N ILE A 31 15.01 7.11 -4.28
CA ILE A 31 13.94 6.12 -4.19
C ILE A 31 13.72 5.83 -2.71
N TRP A 32 12.50 6.05 -2.24
CA TRP A 32 12.10 5.77 -0.85
C TRP A 32 11.10 4.61 -0.78
N CYS A 33 11.26 3.74 0.21
CA CYS A 33 10.34 2.65 0.54
C CYS A 33 10.28 2.47 2.06
N LEU A 34 9.13 2.71 2.69
CA LEU A 34 8.87 2.56 4.14
C LEU A 34 10.08 2.94 5.02
N GLY A 35 10.47 4.22 5.02
CA GLY A 35 11.59 4.73 5.81
C GLY A 35 13.01 4.37 5.32
N ARG A 36 13.15 3.71 4.17
CA ARG A 36 14.45 3.38 3.55
C ARG A 36 14.68 4.16 2.27
N ARG A 37 15.93 4.60 2.08
CA ARG A 37 16.41 5.41 0.95
C ARG A 37 17.37 4.59 0.09
N TYR A 38 17.17 4.63 -1.22
CA TYR A 38 17.97 3.95 -2.23
C TYR A 38 18.41 4.94 -3.32
N ASP A 39 19.65 4.81 -3.82
CA ASP A 39 20.17 5.67 -4.88
C ASP A 39 19.68 5.20 -6.26
N SER A 40 18.94 6.05 -6.96
CA SER A 40 18.50 5.80 -8.34
C SER A 40 19.70 5.57 -9.28
N ARG A 41 20.82 6.27 -9.07
CA ARG A 41 22.00 6.23 -9.94
C ARG A 41 23.01 5.13 -9.57
N TYR A 42 22.53 4.02 -9.00
CA TYR A 42 23.39 2.89 -8.61
C TYR A 42 24.21 2.31 -9.78
N LEU A 43 23.72 2.42 -11.03
CA LEU A 43 24.48 2.02 -12.23
C LEU A 43 25.67 2.93 -12.49
N ASP A 44 25.50 4.25 -12.44
CA ASP A 44 26.59 5.23 -12.58
C ASP A 44 27.64 5.00 -11.50
N ALA A 45 27.19 4.82 -10.25
CA ALA A 45 28.05 4.53 -9.11
C ALA A 45 28.83 3.20 -9.28
N ARG A 46 28.19 2.14 -9.81
CA ARG A 46 28.87 0.87 -10.12
C ARG A 46 29.88 1.02 -11.26
N GLN A 47 29.53 1.72 -12.34
CA GLN A 47 30.45 1.94 -13.47
C GLN A 47 31.67 2.77 -13.05
N ALA A 48 31.45 3.89 -12.33
CA ALA A 48 32.52 4.71 -11.77
C ALA A 48 33.44 3.91 -10.83
N LYS A 49 32.86 3.03 -9.99
CA LYS A 49 33.64 2.16 -9.10
C LYS A 49 34.49 1.16 -9.89
N VAL A 50 33.94 0.54 -10.94
CA VAL A 50 34.69 -0.35 -11.83
C VAL A 50 35.84 0.40 -12.52
N THR A 51 35.58 1.54 -13.17
CA THR A 51 36.64 2.32 -13.84
C THR A 51 37.72 2.80 -12.88
N SER A 52 37.35 3.20 -11.65
CA SER A 52 38.33 3.56 -10.62
C SER A 52 39.22 2.37 -10.20
N SER A 53 38.66 1.17 -10.10
CA SER A 53 39.42 -0.05 -9.74
C SER A 53 40.36 -0.50 -10.86
N SER A 54 39.99 -0.30 -12.14
CA SER A 54 40.90 -0.53 -13.28
C SER A 54 41.96 0.56 -13.47
N ALA A 55 41.75 1.76 -12.93
CA ALA A 55 42.73 2.84 -12.99
C ALA A 55 43.89 2.66 -11.99
N THR A 56 43.69 1.87 -10.93
CA THR A 56 44.71 1.57 -9.90
C THR A 56 45.67 0.43 -10.26
N SER A 57 45.51 -0.24 -11.40
CA SER A 57 46.37 -1.35 -11.85
C SER A 57 47.35 -0.95 -12.97
N ALA A 58 48.00 0.22 -12.84
CA ALA A 58 49.04 0.70 -13.75
C ALA A 58 50.39 0.77 -13.03
N SER A 59 51.32 -0.11 -13.41
CA SER A 59 52.61 -0.32 -12.71
C SER A 59 53.68 0.72 -13.05
N PRO A 60 54.64 0.96 -12.13
CA PRO A 60 55.99 1.39 -12.47
C PRO A 60 56.98 0.20 -12.51
N SER A 61 57.56 -0.03 -13.68
CA SER A 61 58.78 -0.83 -13.91
C SER A 61 60.03 -0.15 -13.31
N ALA A 62 61.14 -0.82 -12.99
CA ALA A 62 61.51 -2.24 -12.84
C ALA A 62 62.97 -2.33 -12.32
N GLN A 63 63.44 -3.53 -11.95
CA GLN A 63 64.82 -4.10 -12.06
C GLN A 63 65.24 -4.96 -10.85
N SER A 64 65.88 -6.11 -11.13
CA SER A 64 66.86 -6.94 -10.37
C SER A 64 66.82 -7.01 -8.82
N ASP A 65 67.05 -8.16 -8.17
CA ASP A 65 67.85 -9.32 -8.63
C ASP A 65 67.43 -10.66 -7.96
N SER A 66 68.16 -11.74 -8.32
CA SER A 66 68.25 -13.12 -7.81
C SER A 66 67.98 -13.37 -6.30
N THR A 67 67.60 -14.57 -5.81
CA THR A 67 67.77 -15.95 -6.37
C THR A 67 66.74 -16.97 -5.77
N GLU A 68 66.57 -18.12 -6.44
CA GLU A 68 66.43 -19.52 -5.94
C GLU A 68 66.05 -19.79 -4.46
N LEU A 69 65.19 -20.76 -4.07
CA LEU A 69 64.60 -22.00 -4.64
C LEU A 69 63.28 -22.28 -3.84
N SER A 70 62.29 -23.11 -4.20
CA SER A 70 61.94 -24.04 -5.31
C SER A 70 60.39 -24.29 -5.26
N GLN A 71 59.68 -25.22 -5.94
CA GLN A 71 60.02 -26.35 -6.84
C GLN A 71 58.81 -26.76 -7.74
N ALA A 72 59.11 -27.19 -8.97
CA ALA A 72 58.63 -28.35 -9.76
C ALA A 72 57.31 -29.11 -9.38
N ASP A 73 56.51 -29.68 -10.32
CA ASP A 73 56.69 -29.77 -11.79
C ASP A 73 55.39 -30.15 -12.57
N SER A 74 55.36 -29.81 -13.87
CA SER A 74 54.76 -30.53 -15.03
C SER A 74 53.25 -30.89 -15.08
N ALA A 75 52.56 -30.96 -16.24
CA ALA A 75 52.96 -30.71 -17.65
C ALA A 75 51.79 -30.28 -18.58
N VAL A 76 52.11 -29.38 -19.53
CA VAL A 76 51.94 -29.45 -21.02
C VAL A 76 50.91 -30.48 -21.58
N VAL A 77 50.02 -30.14 -22.55
CA VAL A 77 50.28 -30.27 -24.02
C VAL A 77 49.17 -29.64 -24.93
N THR A 78 49.59 -28.69 -25.79
CA THR A 78 49.11 -28.23 -27.14
C THR A 78 47.67 -27.79 -27.48
N GLU A 79 47.62 -26.96 -28.52
CA GLU A 79 46.46 -26.29 -29.16
C GLU A 79 45.74 -27.15 -30.23
N ALA A 80 44.53 -26.73 -30.63
CA ALA A 80 44.03 -26.82 -32.02
C ALA A 80 42.95 -25.74 -32.28
N ASN A 81 42.81 -25.30 -33.54
CA ASN A 81 41.95 -24.19 -33.97
C ASN A 81 41.00 -24.60 -35.09
N GLN A 82 39.68 -24.32 -34.98
CA GLN A 82 38.78 -24.16 -36.14
C GLN A 82 37.38 -23.57 -35.81
N LYS A 83 36.89 -22.73 -36.74
CA LYS A 83 35.47 -22.49 -37.10
C LYS A 83 35.12 -23.41 -38.31
N PRO A 84 33.86 -23.57 -38.80
CA PRO A 84 32.66 -22.73 -38.66
C PRO A 84 31.51 -23.53 -37.96
N GLU A 85 30.18 -23.45 -38.20
CA GLU A 85 29.35 -22.96 -39.32
C GLU A 85 27.88 -22.73 -38.90
N GLU A 86 27.07 -22.14 -39.79
CA GLU A 86 25.63 -21.91 -39.58
C GLU A 86 24.77 -23.10 -40.04
N THR A 87 23.78 -23.50 -39.23
CA THR A 87 22.63 -24.29 -39.70
C THR A 87 21.34 -23.70 -39.15
N ALA A 88 20.34 -23.54 -40.03
CA ALA A 88 19.01 -23.08 -39.67
C ALA A 88 17.99 -24.21 -39.88
N GLU A 89 17.24 -24.57 -38.85
CA GLU A 89 16.11 -25.49 -38.96
C GLU A 89 14.81 -24.83 -38.46
N ASN A 90 13.75 -24.97 -39.27
CA ASN A 90 12.40 -24.49 -38.96
C ASN A 90 11.61 -25.58 -38.22
N GLY A 91 11.14 -25.31 -37.00
CA GLY A 91 10.54 -26.35 -36.15
C GLY A 91 9.44 -25.87 -35.20
N LYS A 92 8.24 -25.59 -35.73
CA LYS A 92 6.94 -25.46 -35.03
C LYS A 92 6.88 -24.65 -33.72
N CYS A 93 6.13 -23.54 -33.75
CA CYS A 93 5.51 -23.02 -32.53
C CYS A 93 4.44 -24.00 -32.01
N ASP A 94 4.48 -24.34 -30.72
CA ASP A 94 3.42 -25.07 -30.03
C ASP A 94 2.66 -24.09 -29.10
N PRO A 95 1.35 -23.83 -29.30
CA PRO A 95 0.67 -22.68 -28.70
C PRO A 95 0.14 -22.94 -27.26
N THR A 96 0.94 -23.57 -26.39
CA THR A 96 0.50 -23.98 -25.03
C THR A 96 1.51 -23.69 -23.91
N GLU A 97 2.19 -22.53 -23.92
CA GLU A 97 2.94 -22.06 -22.74
C GLU A 97 2.72 -20.55 -22.44
N THR A 98 1.46 -20.17 -22.22
CA THR A 98 1.13 -18.85 -21.65
C THR A 98 1.50 -18.79 -20.16
N LYS A 99 2.76 -18.50 -19.86
CA LYS A 99 3.18 -18.08 -18.51
C LYS A 99 2.41 -16.81 -18.10
N PRO A 100 2.05 -16.63 -16.82
CA PRO A 100 1.44 -15.39 -16.35
C PRO A 100 2.41 -14.21 -16.55
N PRO A 101 1.92 -13.00 -16.86
CA PRO A 101 2.74 -11.84 -17.23
C PRO A 101 3.36 -11.12 -16.00
N THR A 102 3.93 -11.91 -15.09
CA THR A 102 4.36 -11.47 -13.75
C THR A 102 5.83 -11.70 -13.45
N ASP A 103 6.46 -12.72 -14.05
CA ASP A 103 7.90 -12.96 -13.92
C ASP A 103 8.67 -12.27 -15.06
N LEU A 104 9.57 -11.38 -14.68
CA LEU A 104 10.58 -10.78 -15.55
C LEU A 104 11.84 -11.64 -15.51
N SER A 105 12.60 -11.73 -16.62
CA SER A 105 13.97 -12.22 -16.51
C SER A 105 14.82 -11.18 -15.78
N ARG A 106 15.89 -11.60 -15.10
CA ARG A 106 16.84 -10.65 -14.47
C ARG A 106 17.40 -9.62 -15.47
N SER A 107 17.58 -10.03 -16.74
CA SER A 107 17.94 -9.14 -17.84
C SER A 107 16.88 -8.08 -18.17
N ASP A 108 15.59 -8.39 -18.01
CA ASP A 108 14.52 -7.40 -18.15
C ASP A 108 14.50 -6.43 -16.95
N GLU A 109 14.71 -6.93 -15.73
CA GLU A 109 14.82 -6.08 -14.53
C GLU A 109 16.00 -5.10 -14.61
N GLU A 110 17.18 -5.59 -15.02
CA GLU A 110 18.35 -4.74 -15.27
C GLU A 110 18.09 -3.72 -16.40
N ALA A 111 17.30 -4.08 -17.42
CA ALA A 111 16.88 -3.17 -18.50
C ALA A 111 15.80 -2.15 -18.10
N LEU A 112 15.18 -2.30 -16.92
CA LEU A 112 14.34 -1.26 -16.28
C LEU A 112 15.17 -0.32 -15.38
N GLY A 113 16.38 -0.70 -14.95
CA GLY A 113 17.31 0.16 -14.22
C GLY A 113 16.98 0.39 -12.74
N TRP A 114 16.20 -0.49 -12.11
CA TRP A 114 15.88 -0.38 -10.67
C TRP A 114 16.99 -0.98 -9.79
N PRO A 115 17.34 -0.36 -8.64
CA PRO A 115 18.29 -0.96 -7.69
C PRO A 115 17.76 -2.30 -7.17
N ALA A 116 18.58 -3.36 -7.22
CA ALA A 116 18.17 -4.70 -6.78
C ALA A 116 17.71 -4.71 -5.31
N GLU A 117 18.42 -4.01 -4.42
CA GLU A 117 18.07 -3.91 -2.99
C GLU A 117 16.69 -3.25 -2.73
N PHE A 118 16.23 -2.40 -3.66
CA PHE A 118 14.88 -1.81 -3.65
C PHE A 118 13.84 -2.80 -4.18
N LEU A 119 14.12 -3.51 -5.29
CA LEU A 119 13.23 -4.56 -5.81
C LEU A 119 13.01 -5.67 -4.78
N ASP A 120 14.07 -6.12 -4.12
CA ASP A 120 14.03 -7.14 -3.06
C ASP A 120 13.18 -6.67 -1.85
N ASP A 121 13.24 -5.38 -1.51
CA ASP A 121 12.45 -4.80 -0.42
C ASP A 121 10.98 -4.55 -0.77
N LEU A 122 10.72 -4.14 -2.02
CA LEU A 122 9.38 -4.01 -2.58
C LEU A 122 8.69 -5.37 -2.65
N GLU A 123 9.39 -6.39 -3.16
CA GLU A 123 8.89 -7.77 -3.22
C GLU A 123 8.62 -8.33 -1.82
N ALA A 124 9.48 -8.02 -0.84
CA ALA A 124 9.27 -8.39 0.55
C ALA A 124 8.10 -7.67 1.24
N ARG A 125 7.42 -6.69 0.60
CA ARG A 125 6.19 -6.14 1.17
C ARG A 125 5.04 -7.13 0.98
N VAL A 126 4.25 -7.35 2.03
CA VAL A 126 3.07 -8.22 1.96
C VAL A 126 1.99 -7.54 1.11
N TRP A 127 1.53 -8.22 0.05
CA TRP A 127 0.55 -7.75 -0.93
C TRP A 127 -0.72 -8.60 -0.88
N LEU A 128 -1.74 -8.09 -0.20
CA LEU A 128 -3.05 -8.74 -0.16
C LEU A 128 -3.95 -8.17 -1.27
N THR A 129 -4.66 -9.08 -1.93
CA THR A 129 -5.35 -8.89 -3.22
C THR A 129 -6.79 -9.38 -3.13
N TYR A 130 -7.61 -9.13 -4.15
CA TYR A 130 -8.92 -9.76 -4.27
C TYR A 130 -8.77 -11.29 -4.31
N ARG A 131 -9.67 -12.00 -3.62
CA ARG A 131 -9.65 -13.46 -3.50
C ARG A 131 -10.98 -14.06 -3.94
N ASN A 132 -10.98 -15.33 -4.29
CA ASN A 132 -12.19 -16.09 -4.67
C ASN A 132 -12.19 -17.51 -4.10
N ALA A 133 -13.35 -18.16 -4.12
CA ALA A 133 -13.62 -19.48 -3.56
C ALA A 133 -13.41 -19.60 -2.03
N PHE A 134 -13.33 -18.48 -1.30
CA PHE A 134 -13.33 -18.49 0.16
C PHE A 134 -14.69 -18.90 0.76
N PRO A 135 -14.74 -19.41 2.01
CA PRO A 135 -16.00 -19.79 2.67
C PRO A 135 -17.03 -18.64 2.67
N PRO A 136 -18.33 -18.89 2.38
CA PRO A 136 -19.26 -17.80 2.12
C PRO A 136 -19.42 -16.80 3.27
N ILE A 137 -19.27 -15.51 2.95
CA ILE A 137 -19.69 -14.41 3.81
C ILE A 137 -21.21 -14.22 3.63
N PRO A 138 -22.04 -14.31 4.68
CA PRO A 138 -23.49 -14.11 4.56
C PRO A 138 -23.85 -12.73 3.99
N LYS A 139 -24.96 -12.64 3.25
CA LYS A 139 -25.50 -11.33 2.85
C LYS A 139 -26.17 -10.65 4.03
N SER A 140 -26.20 -9.32 4.04
CA SER A 140 -27.05 -8.59 4.98
C SER A 140 -28.53 -8.91 4.72
N SER A 141 -29.32 -8.98 5.79
CA SER A 141 -30.79 -9.00 5.74
C SER A 141 -31.39 -7.61 5.52
N ASP A 142 -30.58 -6.55 5.58
CA ASP A 142 -31.01 -5.16 5.38
C ASP A 142 -31.30 -4.87 3.88
N PRO A 143 -32.50 -4.40 3.51
CA PRO A 143 -32.82 -4.01 2.14
C PRO A 143 -31.93 -2.89 1.57
N VAL A 144 -31.48 -1.94 2.41
CA VAL A 144 -30.67 -0.78 2.03
C VAL A 144 -29.26 -1.21 1.62
N ALA A 145 -28.67 -2.19 2.30
CA ALA A 145 -27.38 -2.78 1.93
C ALA A 145 -27.36 -3.29 0.48
N SER A 146 -28.47 -3.88 0.02
CA SER A 146 -28.60 -4.32 -1.37
C SER A 146 -28.56 -3.17 -2.37
N SER A 147 -29.04 -1.99 -1.97
CA SER A 147 -29.01 -0.76 -2.78
C SER A 147 -27.64 -0.08 -2.76
N ALA A 148 -26.92 -0.13 -1.64
CA ALA A 148 -25.59 0.47 -1.47
C ALA A 148 -24.46 -0.21 -2.28
N MET A 149 -24.62 -1.48 -2.68
CA MET A 149 -23.65 -2.16 -3.55
C MET A 149 -23.45 -1.46 -4.91
N SER A 150 -22.21 -1.47 -5.42
CA SER A 150 -21.91 -0.97 -6.77
C SER A 150 -22.61 -1.79 -7.87
N PHE A 151 -22.82 -1.20 -9.05
CA PHE A 151 -23.45 -1.89 -10.17
C PHE A 151 -22.65 -3.13 -10.63
N SER A 152 -21.32 -3.07 -10.63
CA SER A 152 -20.46 -4.20 -10.97
C SER A 152 -20.50 -5.31 -9.92
N THR A 153 -20.57 -4.97 -8.63
CA THR A 153 -20.78 -5.95 -7.55
C THR A 153 -22.15 -6.61 -7.64
N LYS A 154 -23.22 -5.84 -7.92
CA LYS A 154 -24.58 -6.36 -8.15
C LYS A 154 -24.61 -7.35 -9.32
N LEU A 155 -24.04 -6.98 -10.46
CA LEU A 155 -24.03 -7.82 -11.66
C LEU A 155 -23.24 -9.13 -11.46
N ARG A 156 -22.09 -9.08 -10.77
CA ARG A 156 -21.28 -10.27 -10.46
C ARG A 156 -21.94 -11.24 -9.46
N ASN A 157 -22.83 -10.75 -8.60
CA ASN A 157 -23.51 -11.57 -7.59
C ASN A 157 -24.95 -11.93 -7.98
N LEU A 158 -25.36 -11.66 -9.22
CA LEU A 158 -26.66 -12.03 -9.76
C LEU A 158 -26.80 -13.56 -9.81
N GLY A 159 -27.85 -14.10 -9.18
CA GLY A 159 -28.12 -15.54 -9.12
C GLY A 159 -27.42 -16.30 -7.98
N ASN A 160 -26.35 -15.78 -7.37
CA ASN A 160 -25.70 -16.43 -6.23
C ASN A 160 -26.53 -16.24 -4.95
N GLN A 161 -27.16 -17.31 -4.45
CA GLN A 161 -27.98 -17.28 -3.23
C GLN A 161 -27.18 -17.50 -1.93
N GLY A 162 -25.99 -18.12 -2.00
CA GLY A 162 -25.29 -18.66 -0.82
C GLY A 162 -24.45 -17.68 0.00
N GLY A 163 -24.35 -16.40 -0.40
CA GLY A 163 -23.44 -15.42 0.20
C GLY A 163 -22.44 -14.88 -0.82
N PHE A 164 -21.40 -14.20 -0.33
CA PHE A 164 -20.24 -13.78 -1.13
C PHE A 164 -19.08 -14.76 -0.92
N THR A 165 -18.55 -15.32 -2.01
CA THR A 165 -17.36 -16.20 -2.03
C THR A 165 -16.17 -15.55 -2.76
N SER A 166 -16.27 -14.24 -3.03
CA SER A 166 -15.21 -13.41 -3.60
C SER A 166 -15.44 -11.93 -3.29
N ASP A 167 -14.36 -11.18 -3.06
CA ASP A 167 -14.41 -9.75 -2.77
C ASP A 167 -14.15 -8.83 -3.98
N THR A 168 -14.00 -9.42 -5.17
CA THR A 168 -13.63 -8.72 -6.42
C THR A 168 -14.64 -7.65 -6.84
N GLY A 169 -14.26 -6.39 -6.60
CA GLY A 169 -15.00 -5.17 -6.94
C GLY A 169 -15.45 -4.33 -5.74
N TRP A 170 -15.37 -4.87 -4.52
CA TRP A 170 -15.79 -4.18 -3.30
C TRP A 170 -14.74 -4.20 -2.17
N GLY A 171 -14.00 -5.30 -2.00
CA GLY A 171 -13.05 -5.47 -0.88
C GLY A 171 -11.75 -4.66 -0.94
N CYS A 172 -11.51 -3.81 -1.94
CA CYS A 172 -10.17 -3.25 -2.21
C CYS A 172 -9.58 -2.49 -1.02
N MET A 173 -10.37 -1.67 -0.33
CA MET A 173 -9.92 -0.92 0.86
C MET A 173 -9.71 -1.82 2.08
N ILE A 174 -10.40 -2.97 2.17
CA ILE A 174 -10.09 -4.01 3.16
C ILE A 174 -8.72 -4.60 2.84
N ARG A 175 -8.45 -4.97 1.57
CA ARG A 175 -7.15 -5.54 1.16
C ARG A 175 -5.98 -4.57 1.33
N SER A 176 -6.17 -3.28 1.07
CA SER A 176 -5.17 -2.24 1.35
C SER A 176 -4.93 -2.07 2.86
N GLY A 177 -5.98 -2.10 3.69
CA GLY A 177 -5.87 -2.06 5.15
C GLY A 177 -5.21 -3.30 5.76
N GLN A 178 -5.58 -4.48 5.27
CA GLN A 178 -4.92 -5.75 5.62
C GLN A 178 -3.43 -5.70 5.22
N SER A 179 -3.08 -5.17 4.05
CA SER A 179 -1.67 -5.05 3.61
C SER A 179 -0.88 -4.11 4.53
N LEU A 180 -1.46 -3.00 4.96
CA LEU A 180 -0.85 -2.07 5.93
C LEU A 180 -0.61 -2.78 7.29
N LEU A 181 -1.59 -3.51 7.81
CA LEU A 181 -1.43 -4.27 9.07
C LEU A 181 -0.41 -5.41 8.93
N ALA A 182 -0.46 -6.17 7.83
CA ALA A 182 0.46 -7.29 7.59
C ALA A 182 1.92 -6.81 7.48
N ASN A 183 2.17 -5.68 6.82
CA ASN A 183 3.51 -5.07 6.81
C ASN A 183 3.89 -4.52 8.19
N SER A 184 2.95 -3.97 8.97
CA SER A 184 3.21 -3.55 10.35
C SER A 184 3.68 -4.71 11.23
N LEU A 185 2.96 -5.84 11.20
CA LEU A 185 3.33 -7.07 11.92
C LEU A 185 4.66 -7.63 11.39
N ALA A 186 4.89 -7.62 10.07
CA ALA A 186 6.15 -8.09 9.50
C ALA A 186 7.34 -7.22 9.92
N MET A 187 7.15 -5.90 10.06
CA MET A 187 8.17 -4.97 10.54
C MET A 187 8.42 -5.09 12.05
N LEU A 188 7.47 -5.62 12.82
CA LEU A 188 7.59 -5.92 14.24
C LEU A 188 8.23 -7.29 14.52
N GLU A 189 7.72 -8.36 13.91
CA GLU A 189 8.11 -9.76 14.18
C GLU A 189 9.31 -10.20 13.32
N LEU A 190 9.29 -9.87 12.03
CA LEU A 190 10.34 -10.26 11.09
C LEU A 190 11.47 -9.23 11.07
N GLY A 191 11.10 -7.94 11.13
CA GLY A 191 11.99 -6.77 11.21
C GLY A 191 12.09 -6.01 9.88
N ARG A 192 12.42 -4.71 9.91
CA ARG A 192 12.57 -3.88 8.69
C ARG A 192 13.65 -4.38 7.72
N GLU A 193 14.61 -5.16 8.22
CA GLU A 193 15.69 -5.80 7.47
C GLU A 193 15.28 -7.11 6.78
N TRP A 194 14.14 -7.70 7.15
CA TRP A 194 13.69 -8.96 6.59
C TRP A 194 13.42 -8.86 5.08
N ARG A 195 13.73 -9.95 4.38
CA ARG A 195 13.44 -10.17 2.94
C ARG A 195 12.81 -11.53 2.73
N LYS A 196 11.99 -11.65 1.68
CA LYS A 196 11.34 -12.89 1.24
C LYS A 196 12.37 -14.04 1.15
N GLY A 197 12.00 -15.21 1.67
CA GLY A 197 12.88 -16.39 1.78
C GLY A 197 13.68 -16.48 3.09
N GLN A 198 13.70 -15.43 3.92
CA GLN A 198 14.15 -15.50 5.32
C GLN A 198 12.95 -15.79 6.24
N LYS A 199 13.18 -16.26 7.49
CA LYS A 199 12.14 -16.46 8.53
C LYS A 199 10.85 -17.12 7.99
N VAL A 200 11.00 -18.23 7.27
CA VAL A 200 9.94 -18.74 6.36
C VAL A 200 8.71 -19.21 7.14
N GLU A 201 8.89 -19.87 8.28
CA GLU A 201 7.76 -20.37 9.08
C GLU A 201 7.06 -19.25 9.85
N GLU A 202 7.82 -18.29 10.39
CA GLU A 202 7.28 -17.09 11.03
C GLU A 202 6.47 -16.25 10.01
N HIS A 203 6.96 -16.15 8.77
CA HIS A 203 6.27 -15.48 7.68
C HIS A 203 4.99 -16.23 7.24
N ARG A 204 5.02 -17.57 7.13
CA ARG A 204 3.78 -18.36 6.89
C ARG A 204 2.77 -18.19 8.02
N HIS A 205 3.22 -18.14 9.27
CA HIS A 205 2.36 -17.90 10.44
C HIS A 205 1.70 -16.52 10.38
N LEU A 206 2.47 -15.47 10.07
CA LEU A 206 1.95 -14.12 9.87
C LEU A 206 0.89 -14.08 8.76
N LEU A 207 1.16 -14.68 7.59
CA LEU A 207 0.18 -14.73 6.50
C LEU A 207 -1.11 -15.49 6.88
N ALA A 208 -1.01 -16.55 7.69
CA ALA A 208 -2.17 -17.29 8.19
C ALA A 208 -3.11 -16.43 9.05
N LEU A 209 -2.62 -15.36 9.69
CA LEU A 209 -3.47 -14.39 10.41
C LEU A 209 -4.45 -13.64 9.49
N PHE A 210 -4.12 -13.54 8.20
CA PHE A 210 -4.88 -12.85 7.14
C PHE A 210 -5.58 -13.81 6.17
N ALA A 211 -5.52 -15.12 6.42
CA ALA A 211 -6.20 -16.12 5.62
C ALA A 211 -7.69 -15.79 5.41
N ASP A 212 -8.25 -16.13 4.25
CA ASP A 212 -9.65 -15.83 3.91
C ASP A 212 -10.62 -16.82 4.58
N ALA A 213 -10.52 -16.96 5.90
CA ALA A 213 -11.28 -17.92 6.70
C ALA A 213 -12.01 -17.23 7.88
N PRO A 214 -13.20 -17.70 8.30
CA PRO A 214 -13.99 -17.05 9.35
C PRO A 214 -13.37 -17.02 10.76
N ASP A 215 -12.32 -17.80 10.98
CA ASP A 215 -11.57 -18.00 12.23
C ASP A 215 -10.29 -17.18 12.32
N ALA A 216 -9.58 -16.96 11.20
CA ALA A 216 -8.38 -16.12 11.14
C ALA A 216 -8.67 -14.67 11.58
N PRO A 217 -7.85 -14.08 12.47
CA PRO A 217 -8.21 -12.87 13.22
C PRO A 217 -8.34 -11.60 12.37
N PHE A 218 -7.57 -11.51 11.27
CA PHE A 218 -7.54 -10.36 10.37
C PHE A 218 -8.13 -10.69 8.99
N SER A 219 -8.90 -11.77 8.88
CA SER A 219 -9.54 -12.19 7.62
C SER A 219 -10.56 -11.18 7.11
N ILE A 220 -10.87 -11.26 5.81
CA ILE A 220 -11.92 -10.42 5.21
C ILE A 220 -13.28 -10.65 5.87
N HIS A 221 -13.56 -11.87 6.34
CA HIS A 221 -14.74 -12.19 7.15
C HIS A 221 -14.80 -11.37 8.43
N LYS A 222 -13.67 -11.18 9.12
CA LYS A 222 -13.59 -10.36 10.35
C LYS A 222 -13.72 -8.87 10.09
N PHE A 223 -13.12 -8.36 9.02
CA PHE A 223 -13.32 -6.97 8.60
C PHE A 223 -14.79 -6.68 8.26
N VAL A 224 -15.48 -7.61 7.60
CA VAL A 224 -16.92 -7.46 7.28
C VAL A 224 -17.82 -7.66 8.50
N GLU A 225 -17.52 -8.63 9.37
CA GLU A 225 -18.22 -8.85 10.65
C GLU A 225 -18.22 -7.58 11.50
N HIS A 226 -17.04 -6.98 11.69
CA HIS A 226 -16.92 -5.73 12.45
C HIS A 226 -17.50 -4.53 11.70
N GLY A 227 -17.27 -4.41 10.39
CA GLY A 227 -17.81 -3.31 9.57
C GLY A 227 -19.33 -3.20 9.62
N ALA A 228 -20.04 -4.33 9.59
CA ALA A 228 -21.48 -4.37 9.71
C ALA A 228 -21.94 -3.97 11.13
N GLN A 229 -21.25 -4.45 12.18
CA GLN A 229 -21.61 -4.20 13.58
C GLN A 229 -21.33 -2.77 14.05
N ALA A 230 -20.20 -2.18 13.65
CA ALA A 230 -19.71 -0.92 14.21
C ALA A 230 -19.71 0.27 13.23
N CYS A 231 -19.83 0.03 11.92
CA CYS A 231 -19.79 1.07 10.89
C CYS A 231 -21.01 1.07 9.95
N GLY A 232 -21.98 0.15 10.12
CA GLY A 232 -23.10 -0.02 9.19
C GLY A 232 -22.65 -0.34 7.75
N LYS A 233 -21.50 -1.01 7.60
CA LYS A 233 -20.89 -1.35 6.31
C LYS A 233 -21.08 -2.83 6.00
N HIS A 234 -21.99 -3.14 5.09
CA HIS A 234 -22.39 -4.52 4.81
C HIS A 234 -21.55 -5.21 3.72
N PRO A 235 -21.49 -6.56 3.68
CA PRO A 235 -20.79 -7.27 2.61
C PRO A 235 -21.29 -6.89 1.21
N GLY A 236 -20.34 -6.63 0.30
CA GLY A 236 -20.61 -6.13 -1.05
C GLY A 236 -20.53 -4.60 -1.19
N GLU A 237 -20.57 -3.84 -0.09
CA GLU A 237 -20.33 -2.40 -0.11
C GLU A 237 -18.84 -2.05 -0.19
N TRP A 238 -18.53 -0.83 -0.64
CA TRP A 238 -17.19 -0.27 -0.47
C TRP A 238 -16.98 0.22 0.96
N PHE A 239 -15.92 -0.28 1.59
CA PHE A 239 -15.43 0.20 2.87
C PHE A 239 -14.56 1.44 2.62
N GLY A 240 -14.83 2.55 3.32
CA GLY A 240 -13.98 3.74 3.29
C GLY A 240 -12.84 3.68 4.32
N PRO A 241 -11.80 4.53 4.18
CA PRO A 241 -10.68 4.63 5.13
C PRO A 241 -11.11 4.57 6.61
N SER A 242 -12.05 5.41 7.03
CA SER A 242 -12.56 5.49 8.41
C SER A 242 -13.12 4.17 8.94
N ALA A 243 -13.81 3.38 8.11
CA ALA A 243 -14.36 2.08 8.50
C ALA A 243 -13.26 1.01 8.61
N THR A 244 -12.27 1.05 7.70
CA THR A 244 -11.09 0.19 7.75
C THR A 244 -10.24 0.49 8.99
N ALA A 245 -10.04 1.76 9.36
CA ALA A 245 -9.29 2.15 10.56
C ALA A 245 -9.96 1.67 11.87
N ARG A 246 -11.28 1.81 12.00
CA ARG A 246 -12.03 1.25 13.14
C ARG A 246 -11.95 -0.28 13.21
N SER A 247 -12.03 -0.95 12.05
CA SER A 247 -11.85 -2.41 11.95
C SER A 247 -10.44 -2.85 12.37
N LEU A 248 -9.39 -2.14 11.92
CA LEU A 248 -8.01 -2.39 12.35
C LEU A 248 -7.88 -2.32 13.88
N GLN A 249 -8.41 -1.25 14.49
CA GLN A 249 -8.35 -1.07 15.94
C GLN A 249 -9.07 -2.19 16.71
N ALA A 250 -10.32 -2.48 16.35
CA ALA A 250 -11.13 -3.45 17.06
C ALA A 250 -10.65 -4.90 16.87
N LEU A 251 -10.17 -5.27 15.68
CA LEU A 251 -9.70 -6.63 15.42
C LEU A 251 -8.35 -6.90 16.09
N THR A 252 -7.41 -5.96 16.04
CA THR A 252 -6.13 -6.11 16.76
C THR A 252 -6.33 -6.08 18.28
N MET A 253 -7.22 -5.23 18.82
CA MET A 253 -7.57 -5.26 20.24
C MET A 253 -8.21 -6.59 20.68
N LYS A 254 -8.94 -7.26 19.79
CA LYS A 254 -9.53 -8.59 20.04
C LYS A 254 -8.52 -9.74 19.94
N TYR A 255 -7.38 -9.54 19.27
CA TYR A 255 -6.35 -10.55 19.05
C TYR A 255 -5.01 -10.16 19.73
N ASN A 256 -5.02 -10.22 21.06
CA ASN A 256 -3.83 -9.99 21.90
C ASN A 256 -2.54 -10.74 21.49
N PRO A 257 -2.55 -11.96 20.91
CA PRO A 257 -1.31 -12.65 20.52
C PRO A 257 -0.44 -11.92 19.49
N ALA A 258 -0.98 -10.95 18.74
CA ALA A 258 -0.20 -10.13 17.80
C ALA A 258 0.75 -9.12 18.48
N ASN A 259 0.70 -8.97 19.82
CA ASN A 259 1.55 -8.07 20.60
C ASN A 259 1.63 -6.62 20.07
N LEU A 260 0.51 -6.15 19.49
CA LEU A 260 0.38 -4.87 18.83
C LEU A 260 -0.87 -4.15 19.36
N ARG A 261 -0.77 -2.84 19.60
CA ARG A 261 -1.89 -1.92 19.82
C ARG A 261 -2.12 -1.09 18.58
N VAL A 262 -3.33 -0.55 18.42
CA VAL A 262 -3.69 0.29 17.27
C VAL A 262 -4.37 1.56 17.77
N TYR A 263 -3.70 2.70 17.58
CA TYR A 263 -4.24 4.03 17.84
C TYR A 263 -4.87 4.57 16.55
N ALA A 264 -6.17 4.36 16.37
CA ALA A 264 -6.89 4.84 15.21
C ALA A 264 -7.54 6.21 15.44
N ARG A 265 -7.26 7.16 14.55
CA ARG A 265 -8.03 8.41 14.35
C ARG A 265 -8.73 8.31 13.00
N PRO A 266 -9.96 7.77 12.91
CA PRO A 266 -10.55 7.38 11.63
C PRO A 266 -10.99 8.55 10.73
N ASP A 267 -11.07 9.78 11.26
CA ASP A 267 -11.68 10.93 10.57
C ASP A 267 -10.83 12.23 10.63
N ASP A 268 -9.67 12.19 11.30
CA ASP A 268 -8.74 13.33 11.46
C ASP A 268 -7.26 12.88 11.53
N GLY A 269 -6.35 13.86 11.56
CA GLY A 269 -4.92 13.68 11.72
C GLY A 269 -4.39 14.08 13.11
N ASP A 270 -5.27 14.18 14.10
CA ASP A 270 -4.97 14.79 15.40
C ASP A 270 -4.65 13.69 16.45
N ILE A 271 -3.44 13.70 16.98
CA ILE A 271 -2.95 12.71 17.94
C ILE A 271 -2.87 13.34 19.32
N TYR A 272 -3.52 12.68 20.29
CA TYR A 272 -3.47 13.03 21.70
C TYR A 272 -2.48 12.11 22.43
N VAL A 273 -1.39 12.70 22.94
CA VAL A 273 -0.25 11.98 23.54
C VAL A 273 -0.66 11.21 24.78
N ASP A 274 -1.50 11.81 25.64
CA ASP A 274 -2.08 11.11 26.80
C ASP A 274 -2.84 9.84 26.39
N ARG A 275 -3.70 9.91 25.36
CA ARG A 275 -4.46 8.75 24.85
C ARG A 275 -3.60 7.69 24.17
N LEU A 276 -2.57 8.11 23.44
CA LEU A 276 -1.65 7.18 22.78
C LEU A 276 -0.85 6.41 23.82
N LEU A 277 -0.32 7.10 24.84
CA LEU A 277 0.44 6.47 25.93
C LEU A 277 -0.48 5.63 26.84
N GLU A 278 -1.69 6.09 27.16
CA GLU A 278 -2.73 5.32 27.88
C GLU A 278 -3.00 3.98 27.18
N LEU A 279 -3.17 3.98 25.86
CA LEU A 279 -3.37 2.76 25.07
C LEU A 279 -2.10 1.88 25.01
N ALA A 280 -0.91 2.49 24.90
CA ALA A 280 0.35 1.76 24.79
C ALA A 280 0.76 1.05 26.09
N THR A 281 0.43 1.59 27.27
CA THR A 281 0.74 0.95 28.56
C THR A 281 -0.42 0.16 29.18
N GLN A 282 -1.66 0.31 28.71
CA GLN A 282 -2.91 -0.14 29.37
C GLN A 282 -2.95 -1.59 29.90
N GLN A 283 -2.17 -2.50 29.32
CA GLN A 283 -2.15 -3.93 29.68
C GLN A 283 -0.79 -4.40 30.24
N SER A 284 0.10 -3.46 30.60
CA SER A 284 1.31 -3.72 31.39
C SER A 284 1.04 -3.38 32.86
N ALA A 285 1.54 -4.19 33.78
CA ALA A 285 1.46 -3.92 35.23
C ALA A 285 2.66 -3.05 35.73
N ASP A 286 3.52 -2.67 34.80
CA ASP A 286 4.85 -2.11 34.95
C ASP A 286 5.08 -0.86 34.07
N ASP A 287 4.00 -0.32 33.49
CA ASP A 287 3.96 0.80 32.53
C ASP A 287 4.89 0.63 31.28
N THR A 288 5.26 -0.60 30.95
CA THR A 288 6.01 -0.94 29.74
C THR A 288 5.18 -0.64 28.48
N PHE A 289 5.76 0.19 27.62
CA PHE A 289 5.19 0.56 26.31
C PHE A 289 5.07 -0.69 25.41
N GLN A 290 3.86 -0.98 24.96
CA GLN A 290 3.59 -2.03 23.99
C GLN A 290 3.64 -1.46 22.55
N PRO A 291 4.17 -2.21 21.57
CA PRO A 291 4.23 -1.77 20.18
C PRO A 291 2.87 -1.25 19.70
N THR A 292 2.84 -0.05 19.13
CA THR A 292 1.61 0.69 18.84
C THR A 292 1.64 1.23 17.41
N LEU A 293 0.71 0.76 16.58
CA LEU A 293 0.44 1.25 15.23
C LEU A 293 -0.54 2.44 15.29
N ILE A 294 -0.06 3.62 14.96
CA ILE A 294 -0.90 4.78 14.64
C ILE A 294 -1.58 4.55 13.28
N VAL A 295 -2.88 4.83 13.17
CA VAL A 295 -3.63 4.84 11.89
C VAL A 295 -4.46 6.13 11.79
N LEU A 296 -4.12 7.03 10.86
CA LEU A 296 -4.79 8.34 10.70
C LEU A 296 -5.59 8.42 9.40
N GLY A 297 -6.91 8.60 9.51
CA GLY A 297 -7.82 8.82 8.40
C GLY A 297 -7.89 10.29 8.02
N ILE A 298 -7.12 10.67 6.99
CA ILE A 298 -6.94 12.06 6.58
C ILE A 298 -7.63 12.36 5.25
N ARG A 299 -7.98 13.64 5.03
CA ARG A 299 -8.46 14.16 3.75
C ARG A 299 -7.70 15.41 3.32
N LEU A 300 -6.80 15.28 2.34
CA LEU A 300 -5.88 16.34 1.90
C LEU A 300 -6.41 17.26 0.78
N GLY A 301 -7.72 17.22 0.52
CA GLY A 301 -8.39 18.03 -0.50
C GLY A 301 -9.78 17.50 -0.90
N ILE A 302 -10.41 18.18 -1.86
CA ILE A 302 -11.75 17.81 -2.34
C ILE A 302 -11.65 16.67 -3.37
N ASP A 303 -11.11 16.94 -4.56
CA ASP A 303 -10.96 15.96 -5.66
C ASP A 303 -9.53 15.43 -5.86
N ARG A 304 -8.54 16.15 -5.31
CA ARG A 304 -7.09 15.89 -5.47
C ARG A 304 -6.34 16.37 -4.23
N ILE A 305 -5.15 15.84 -4.00
CA ILE A 305 -4.27 16.28 -2.91
C ILE A 305 -3.76 17.70 -3.17
N THR A 306 -4.01 18.61 -2.22
CA THR A 306 -3.63 20.03 -2.36
C THR A 306 -2.10 20.21 -2.30
N PRO A 307 -1.45 20.93 -3.23
CA PRO A 307 0.02 21.01 -3.34
C PRO A 307 0.79 21.33 -2.06
N VAL A 308 0.21 22.17 -1.20
CA VAL A 308 0.73 22.56 0.12
C VAL A 308 0.98 21.37 1.09
N TYR A 309 0.39 20.21 0.82
CA TYR A 309 0.59 18.96 1.59
C TYR A 309 1.57 17.96 0.96
N HIS A 310 2.09 18.23 -0.26
CA HIS A 310 2.87 17.24 -1.03
C HIS A 310 4.20 16.88 -0.34
N ALA A 311 4.88 17.85 0.28
CA ALA A 311 6.13 17.62 1.01
C ALA A 311 5.90 16.74 2.27
N ALA A 312 4.93 17.12 3.11
CA ALA A 312 4.57 16.35 4.31
C ALA A 312 4.13 14.91 4.00
N LEU A 313 3.48 14.68 2.85
CA LEU A 313 3.05 13.34 2.42
C LEU A 313 4.22 12.43 2.00
N LYS A 314 5.27 13.02 1.39
CA LYS A 314 6.53 12.31 1.10
C LYS A 314 7.26 12.01 2.40
N ALA A 315 7.48 13.02 3.24
CA ALA A 315 8.12 12.87 4.55
C ALA A 315 7.46 11.76 5.42
N ALA A 316 6.13 11.59 5.35
CA ALA A 316 5.41 10.52 6.03
C ALA A 316 5.78 9.09 5.55
N LEU A 317 6.33 8.91 4.34
CA LEU A 317 6.90 7.66 3.82
C LEU A 317 8.42 7.55 4.04
N GLU A 318 9.11 8.68 4.24
CA GLU A 318 10.55 8.76 4.54
C GLU A 318 10.87 8.46 6.03
N MET A 319 9.88 8.52 6.93
CA MET A 319 10.04 8.20 8.36
C MET A 319 10.34 6.70 8.60
N PRO A 320 11.32 6.33 9.45
CA PRO A 320 11.62 4.93 9.81
C PRO A 320 10.45 4.14 10.41
N GLN A 321 9.48 4.84 10.99
CA GLN A 321 8.25 4.27 11.57
C GLN A 321 7.15 4.05 10.53
N SER A 322 7.29 4.57 9.31
CA SER A 322 6.24 4.52 8.29
C SER A 322 5.92 3.09 7.87
N VAL A 323 4.66 2.68 8.04
CA VAL A 323 4.14 1.41 7.49
C VAL A 323 3.31 1.63 6.22
N GLY A 324 3.44 2.81 5.60
CA GLY A 324 2.82 3.13 4.32
C GLY A 324 1.45 3.80 4.45
N ILE A 325 0.75 3.86 3.31
CA ILE A 325 -0.51 4.59 3.17
C ILE A 325 -1.53 3.69 2.48
N ALA A 326 -2.70 3.46 3.09
CA ALA A 326 -3.79 2.71 2.47
C ALA A 326 -4.92 3.66 2.06
N GLY A 327 -5.23 3.79 0.77
CA GLY A 327 -6.23 4.76 0.32
C GLY A 327 -6.46 4.79 -1.18
N GLY A 328 -7.46 5.58 -1.60
CA GLY A 328 -7.89 5.66 -2.99
C GLY A 328 -9.39 5.83 -3.14
N ARG A 329 -9.84 5.91 -4.39
CA ARG A 329 -11.24 6.17 -4.75
C ARG A 329 -12.12 4.95 -4.43
N PRO A 330 -13.46 5.12 -4.34
CA PRO A 330 -14.40 4.00 -4.33
C PRO A 330 -14.10 2.97 -5.43
N SER A 331 -13.97 1.71 -5.04
CA SER A 331 -13.54 0.57 -5.90
C SER A 331 -12.18 0.75 -6.61
N SER A 332 -11.29 1.63 -6.11
CA SER A 332 -9.92 1.84 -6.62
C SER A 332 -8.98 2.28 -5.48
N SER A 333 -8.81 1.40 -4.49
CA SER A 333 -7.91 1.62 -3.34
C SER A 333 -6.58 0.89 -3.51
N HIS A 334 -5.49 1.49 -3.05
CA HIS A 334 -4.13 0.98 -3.19
C HIS A 334 -3.39 1.07 -1.86
N TYR A 335 -2.30 0.31 -1.72
CA TYR A 335 -1.40 0.42 -0.58
C TYR A 335 -0.05 0.97 -1.05
N PHE A 336 0.21 2.24 -0.76
CA PHE A 336 1.43 2.95 -1.14
C PHE A 336 2.53 2.67 -0.12
N VAL A 337 3.70 2.30 -0.62
CA VAL A 337 4.85 1.84 0.19
C VAL A 337 6.06 2.77 0.09
N GLY A 338 6.04 3.75 -0.81
CA GLY A 338 7.21 4.57 -1.11
C GLY A 338 6.98 5.60 -2.20
N HIS A 339 8.02 6.33 -2.58
CA HIS A 339 8.00 7.27 -3.72
C HIS A 339 9.39 7.53 -4.30
N GLN A 340 9.41 8.13 -5.48
CA GLN A 340 10.57 8.71 -6.15
C GLN A 340 10.09 9.98 -6.86
N GLY A 341 10.72 11.13 -6.61
CA GLY A 341 10.23 12.41 -7.15
C GLY A 341 8.77 12.69 -6.72
N ASP A 342 7.87 12.83 -7.68
CA ASP A 342 6.40 12.92 -7.49
C ASP A 342 5.64 11.61 -7.77
N ASN A 343 6.35 10.50 -7.97
CA ASN A 343 5.79 9.19 -8.29
C ASN A 343 5.73 8.29 -7.04
N PHE A 344 4.54 7.90 -6.61
CA PHE A 344 4.34 7.03 -5.44
C PHE A 344 4.26 5.56 -5.87
N PHE A 345 5.03 4.69 -5.20
CA PHE A 345 5.05 3.25 -5.43
C PHE A 345 3.93 2.56 -4.65
N TYR A 346 3.19 1.64 -5.30
CA TYR A 346 2.02 1.01 -4.68
C TYR A 346 1.85 -0.47 -5.03
N LEU A 347 1.25 -1.18 -4.07
CA LEU A 347 0.73 -2.54 -4.22
C LEU A 347 -0.76 -2.46 -4.56
N ASP A 348 -1.17 -3.23 -5.57
CA ASP A 348 -2.44 -3.09 -6.27
C ASP A 348 -3.39 -4.26 -5.97
N PRO A 349 -4.45 -4.10 -5.15
CA PRO A 349 -5.27 -5.23 -4.73
C PRO A 349 -6.18 -5.78 -5.83
N HIS A 350 -6.27 -5.16 -7.02
CA HIS A 350 -7.37 -5.42 -7.96
C HIS A 350 -7.23 -6.71 -8.81
N SER A 351 -6.11 -7.44 -8.69
CA SER A 351 -5.95 -8.80 -9.22
C SER A 351 -6.73 -9.82 -8.39
N THR A 352 -7.54 -10.69 -9.02
CA THR A 352 -8.23 -11.79 -8.30
C THR A 352 -7.40 -13.06 -8.31
N ARG A 353 -7.19 -13.65 -7.13
CA ARG A 353 -6.47 -14.92 -6.91
C ARG A 353 -7.36 -15.96 -6.19
N PRO A 354 -6.98 -17.25 -6.14
CA PRO A 354 -7.58 -18.21 -5.19
C PRO A 354 -7.44 -17.73 -3.74
N TYR A 355 -8.34 -18.15 -2.85
CA TYR A 355 -8.31 -17.80 -1.43
C TYR A 355 -7.00 -18.19 -0.74
N LEU A 356 -6.56 -17.40 0.25
CA LEU A 356 -5.42 -17.71 1.11
C LEU A 356 -5.89 -18.68 2.22
N PRO A 357 -5.40 -19.94 2.28
CA PRO A 357 -5.79 -20.88 3.33
C PRO A 357 -5.10 -20.58 4.67
N ALA A 358 -5.67 -21.09 5.77
CA ALA A 358 -5.12 -20.97 7.12
C ALA A 358 -3.79 -21.74 7.34
N GLN A 359 -3.36 -22.53 6.35
CA GLN A 359 -2.02 -23.13 6.26
C GLN A 359 -1.48 -22.84 4.84
N PRO A 360 -0.83 -21.68 4.61
CA PRO A 360 -0.35 -21.29 3.29
C PRO A 360 0.70 -22.28 2.73
N SER A 361 0.49 -22.76 1.51
CA SER A 361 1.53 -23.42 0.71
C SER A 361 2.52 -22.41 0.13
N ASP A 362 3.61 -22.88 -0.48
CA ASP A 362 4.59 -21.98 -1.12
C ASP A 362 3.99 -21.16 -2.26
N GLU A 363 3.01 -21.71 -3.00
CA GLU A 363 2.26 -20.97 -4.01
C GLU A 363 1.34 -19.91 -3.38
N ASP A 364 0.72 -20.20 -2.24
CA ASP A 364 -0.09 -19.22 -1.49
C ASP A 364 0.76 -18.08 -0.95
N VAL A 365 1.98 -18.38 -0.46
CA VAL A 365 2.96 -17.38 -0.01
C VAL A 365 3.39 -16.51 -1.18
N GLU A 366 3.79 -17.10 -2.32
CA GLU A 366 4.14 -16.37 -3.54
C GLU A 366 2.98 -15.50 -4.05
N SER A 367 1.74 -15.98 -3.88
CA SER A 367 0.53 -15.23 -4.23
C SER A 367 0.37 -13.92 -3.44
N CYS A 368 1.07 -13.77 -2.32
CA CYS A 368 1.05 -12.60 -1.43
C CYS A 368 2.23 -11.64 -1.66
N HIS A 369 3.04 -11.81 -2.71
CA HIS A 369 4.17 -10.93 -3.04
C HIS A 369 4.17 -10.47 -4.50
N THR A 370 4.89 -9.38 -4.79
CA THR A 370 5.19 -8.98 -6.17
C THR A 370 6.43 -8.10 -6.29
N ARG A 371 7.28 -8.47 -7.24
CA ARG A 371 8.45 -7.68 -7.67
C ARG A 371 8.10 -6.60 -8.69
N ARG A 372 6.85 -6.59 -9.20
CA ARG A 372 6.37 -5.62 -10.22
C ARG A 372 6.18 -4.23 -9.61
N VAL A 373 7.15 -3.35 -9.88
CA VAL A 373 7.04 -1.90 -9.66
C VAL A 373 5.81 -1.35 -10.40
N ARG A 374 5.01 -0.56 -9.68
CA ARG A 374 3.95 0.30 -10.21
C ARG A 374 4.12 1.69 -9.61
N ARG A 375 3.87 2.76 -10.39
CA ARG A 375 3.95 4.14 -9.93
C ARG A 375 2.69 4.93 -10.25
N LEU A 376 2.25 5.78 -9.33
CA LEU A 376 1.15 6.73 -9.52
C LEU A 376 1.64 8.14 -9.18
N GLU A 377 1.40 9.11 -10.06
CA GLU A 377 1.72 10.52 -9.79
C GLU A 377 0.92 11.03 -8.58
N LEU A 378 1.57 11.78 -7.68
CA LEU A 378 0.98 12.39 -6.50
C LEU A 378 -0.28 13.21 -6.84
N ALA A 379 -0.25 13.94 -7.96
CA ALA A 379 -1.38 14.73 -8.46
C ALA A 379 -2.62 13.89 -8.89
N GLN A 380 -2.47 12.57 -9.07
CA GLN A 380 -3.54 11.64 -9.44
C GLN A 380 -4.09 10.84 -8.25
N MET A 381 -3.35 10.78 -7.13
CA MET A 381 -3.78 10.14 -5.88
C MET A 381 -5.10 10.73 -5.36
N ASP A 382 -5.89 9.90 -4.69
CA ASP A 382 -7.10 10.37 -4.00
C ASP A 382 -6.72 11.17 -2.73
N PRO A 383 -7.45 12.25 -2.38
CA PRO A 383 -7.18 12.96 -1.14
C PRO A 383 -7.53 12.20 0.14
N SER A 384 -8.33 11.12 0.10
CA SER A 384 -8.77 10.35 1.26
C SER A 384 -7.96 9.05 1.45
N MET A 385 -7.32 8.91 2.62
CA MET A 385 -6.39 7.82 2.90
C MET A 385 -6.19 7.57 4.40
N LEU A 386 -5.61 6.41 4.71
CA LEU A 386 -5.02 6.07 6.01
C LEU A 386 -3.50 6.23 5.96
N LEU A 387 -2.91 7.09 6.78
CA LEU A 387 -1.47 7.02 7.10
C LEU A 387 -1.24 5.98 8.20
N GLY A 388 -0.15 5.22 8.14
CA GLY A 388 0.25 4.31 9.21
C GLY A 388 1.67 4.55 9.73
N PHE A 389 1.85 4.56 11.04
CA PHE A 389 3.17 4.61 11.70
C PHE A 389 3.26 3.58 12.83
N LEU A 390 4.23 2.66 12.77
CA LEU A 390 4.51 1.69 13.83
C LEU A 390 5.55 2.25 14.79
N LEU A 391 5.14 2.40 16.06
CA LEU A 391 6.01 2.74 17.18
C LEU A 391 6.34 1.48 17.97
N ARG A 392 7.61 1.18 18.21
CA ARG A 392 8.02 -0.06 18.90
C ARG A 392 8.15 0.13 20.41
N ASP A 393 8.69 1.27 20.80
CA ASP A 393 9.05 1.64 22.16
C ASP A 393 8.89 3.16 22.36
N ARG A 394 9.29 3.65 23.55
CA ARG A 394 9.11 5.05 23.93
C ARG A 394 10.07 5.99 23.18
N GLU A 395 11.28 5.52 22.93
CA GLU A 395 12.33 6.22 22.18
C GLU A 395 11.92 6.40 20.71
N ASP A 396 11.31 5.38 20.10
CA ASP A 396 10.76 5.38 18.74
C ASP A 396 9.57 6.35 18.61
N PHE A 397 8.70 6.42 19.64
CA PHE A 397 7.65 7.44 19.74
C PHE A 397 8.21 8.87 19.80
N ASP A 398 9.17 9.15 20.69
CA ASP A 398 9.74 10.50 20.83
C ASP A 398 10.57 10.90 19.58
N ALA A 399 11.18 9.94 18.88
CA ALA A 399 11.84 10.14 17.59
C ALA A 399 10.83 10.45 16.46
N TRP A 400 9.75 9.68 16.33
CA TRP A 400 8.66 9.93 15.39
C TRP A 400 8.01 11.29 15.62
N ARG A 401 7.72 11.64 16.89
CA ARG A 401 7.14 12.93 17.29
C ARG A 401 8.02 14.09 16.84
N LYS A 402 9.34 13.96 16.99
CA LYS A 402 10.31 14.95 16.48
C LYS A 402 10.30 15.05 14.95
N ALA A 403 10.20 13.93 14.24
CA ALA A 403 10.15 13.92 12.77
C ALA A 403 8.90 14.64 12.23
N VAL A 404 7.71 14.35 12.78
CA VAL A 404 6.46 15.04 12.42
C VAL A 404 6.57 16.55 12.65
N GLY A 405 7.05 16.97 13.82
CA GLY A 405 7.27 18.39 14.15
C GLY A 405 8.37 19.10 13.36
N SER A 406 9.15 18.38 12.55
CA SER A 406 10.21 18.93 11.70
C SER A 406 9.89 18.89 10.19
N SER A 407 8.67 18.49 9.81
CA SER A 407 8.30 18.28 8.41
C SER A 407 8.11 19.59 7.62
N GLU A 408 8.56 19.62 6.36
CA GLU A 408 8.41 20.79 5.49
C GLU A 408 7.00 20.93 4.89
N GLY A 409 6.58 22.18 4.63
CA GLY A 409 5.27 22.51 4.09
C GLY A 409 4.21 22.67 5.18
N LYS A 410 2.96 22.30 4.90
CA LYS A 410 1.88 22.27 5.90
C LYS A 410 1.74 20.85 6.46
N ALA A 411 1.80 20.74 7.79
CA ALA A 411 1.62 19.48 8.49
C ALA A 411 0.28 18.80 8.12
N ILE A 412 0.33 17.47 8.04
CA ILE A 412 -0.82 16.56 7.84
C ILE A 412 -1.13 15.69 9.07
N VAL A 413 -0.33 15.88 10.13
CA VAL A 413 -0.47 15.25 11.44
C VAL A 413 -0.25 16.34 12.48
N HIS A 414 -1.12 16.41 13.49
CA HIS A 414 -1.04 17.39 14.56
C HIS A 414 -0.92 16.66 15.90
N VAL A 415 0.08 17.01 16.72
CA VAL A 415 0.38 16.31 17.98
C VAL A 415 0.09 17.23 19.16
N HIS A 416 -0.82 16.79 20.02
CA HIS A 416 -1.36 17.54 21.16
C HIS A 416 -1.09 16.76 22.45
N GLU A 417 -0.67 17.43 23.52
CA GLU A 417 -0.34 16.73 24.78
C GLU A 417 -1.56 16.03 25.43
N ARG A 418 -2.77 16.57 25.20
CA ARG A 418 -4.02 16.05 25.78
C ARG A 418 -5.22 16.18 24.86
N GLU A 419 -6.14 15.22 24.96
CA GLU A 419 -7.46 15.29 24.32
C GLU A 419 -8.31 16.42 24.94
N PRO A 420 -8.96 17.29 24.13
CA PRO A 420 -9.87 18.32 24.65
C PRO A 420 -11.02 17.69 25.45
N GLY A 421 -11.07 18.01 26.74
CA GLY A 421 -12.19 17.64 27.60
C GLY A 421 -13.45 18.40 27.21
N TYR A 422 -14.25 17.81 26.32
CA TYR A 422 -15.59 18.31 25.98
C TYR A 422 -16.50 18.23 27.21
N VAL A 423 -16.47 19.27 28.04
CA VAL A 423 -17.57 19.58 28.92
C VAL A 423 -18.78 19.82 28.01
N MET A 424 -19.76 18.92 28.06
CA MET A 424 -21.12 19.19 27.59
C MET A 424 -21.62 20.41 28.36
N GLY A 425 -21.43 21.60 27.77
CA GLY A 425 -21.96 22.84 28.32
C GLY A 425 -23.46 22.68 28.46
N SER A 426 -24.00 23.08 29.61
CA SER A 426 -25.44 23.16 29.79
C SER A 426 -26.02 23.99 28.64
N GLU A 427 -26.98 23.41 27.92
CA GLU A 427 -27.65 24.05 26.80
C GLU A 427 -28.17 25.41 27.29
N ARG A 428 -27.65 26.51 26.73
CA ARG A 428 -28.18 27.83 27.00
C ARG A 428 -29.53 27.91 26.30
N PRO A 429 -30.66 28.04 27.02
CA PRO A 429 -32.00 27.96 26.42
C PRO A 429 -32.35 29.19 25.55
N GLU A 430 -31.42 30.13 25.39
CA GLU A 430 -31.57 31.39 24.67
C GLU A 430 -31.05 31.30 23.21
N ALA A 431 -30.38 30.19 22.83
CA ALA A 431 -29.74 30.04 21.50
C ALA A 431 -30.70 29.60 20.37
N VAL A 432 -32.01 29.83 20.51
CA VAL A 432 -33.05 29.32 19.58
C VAL A 432 -33.77 30.46 18.81
N ASP A 433 -33.45 31.72 19.11
CA ASP A 433 -34.23 32.90 18.68
C ASP A 433 -33.48 33.84 17.70
N GLU A 434 -32.33 33.40 17.16
CA GLU A 434 -31.52 34.15 16.17
C GLU A 434 -31.45 33.45 14.80
N VAL A 435 -32.61 33.03 14.25
CA VAL A 435 -32.73 32.54 12.86
C VAL A 435 -33.90 33.23 12.16
N GLU A 436 -33.72 34.50 11.81
CA GLU A 436 -34.64 35.20 10.90
C GLU A 436 -34.59 34.54 9.51
N THR A 437 -35.73 34.03 9.06
CA THR A 437 -35.88 33.47 7.71
C THR A 437 -36.12 34.61 6.72
N TRP A 438 -35.24 34.74 5.74
CA TRP A 438 -35.35 35.75 4.70
C TRP A 438 -36.35 35.30 3.64
N ASP A 439 -37.62 35.65 3.82
CA ASP A 439 -38.66 35.48 2.80
C ASP A 439 -38.36 36.42 1.61
N GLU A 440 -37.91 35.86 0.49
CA GLU A 440 -37.80 36.60 -0.77
C GLU A 440 -39.21 36.92 -1.31
N GLY A 441 -39.60 38.19 -1.22
CA GLY A 441 -40.90 38.68 -1.68
C GLY A 441 -41.09 38.47 -3.19
N THR A 442 -42.17 37.76 -3.55
CA THR A 442 -42.58 37.54 -4.94
C THR A 442 -43.13 38.85 -5.53
N GLY A 443 -42.31 39.55 -6.32
CA GLY A 443 -42.72 40.71 -7.09
C GLY A 443 -43.45 40.33 -8.38
N ASP A 444 -44.53 41.05 -8.69
CA ASP A 444 -45.49 40.71 -9.76
C ASP A 444 -44.95 40.92 -11.20
N GLU A 445 -45.04 39.90 -12.06
CA GLU A 445 -44.92 40.03 -13.54
C GLU A 445 -45.79 38.99 -14.31
N GLU A 446 -47.11 39.18 -14.36
CA GLU A 446 -48.01 38.61 -15.41
C GLU A 446 -49.25 39.52 -15.57
N ASP A 447 -49.93 39.60 -16.71
CA ASP A 447 -49.53 40.01 -18.08
C ASP A 447 -50.80 40.63 -18.72
N ASP A 448 -50.66 41.50 -19.70
CA ASP A 448 -51.74 42.36 -20.18
C ASP A 448 -52.45 41.75 -21.41
N ARG A 449 -53.75 41.40 -21.34
CA ARG A 449 -54.80 41.56 -22.40
C ARG A 449 -56.13 40.82 -22.16
N ASN A 450 -57.25 41.55 -22.37
CA ASN A 450 -58.48 41.23 -23.14
C ASN A 450 -59.07 39.79 -23.19
N ASP A 451 -60.40 39.57 -23.26
CA ASP A 451 -61.48 40.41 -23.81
C ASP A 451 -62.90 39.96 -23.33
N ALA A 452 -63.91 40.83 -23.46
CA ALA A 452 -65.38 40.60 -23.45
C ALA A 452 -66.02 39.72 -22.32
N VAL A 453 -67.15 40.09 -21.70
CA VAL A 453 -68.42 40.63 -22.25
C VAL A 453 -69.02 41.72 -21.34
#